data_AF-A0A522YWM7-F1
#
_entry.id   AF-A0A522YWM7-F1
#
_cell.length_a   1.000
_cell.length_b   1.000
_cell.length_c   1.000
_cell.angle_alpha   90.00
_cell.angle_beta   90.00
_cell.angle_gamma   90.00
#
_symmetry.space_group_name_H-M   'P 1'
#
loop_
_entity.id
_entity.type
_entity.pdbx_description
1 polymer ?
#
loop_
_entity_poly.entity_id
_entity_poly.type
_entity_poly.pdbx_seq_one_letter_code
_entity_poly.pdbx_strand_id
1 'polypeptide(L)'
;YFLYNMFGQNVDFYPVTDGKKTYWLIPLIVGFDTHSVPWSMGNPYLRLVGFALVDTYDGNITLLKYGNDYFAKMIQRQYSDKFVDIPSWLTEQVRYPQELFTWKTEMFNIYHVTNTEEFIQANQFFKIPDKLEAYYIEAKPPGFDQTKFLGLLSLELKVSQGRNLSGYMIVENDLPTLGNMQFYQVPTNSTTKLIGPTAVREALEKDTDFSQLKTLLRNPRIGDNILYRVGDHDVYFIPVYTAGSGEGVVAQLGTIAAVGAAFDGEYYVGLGNTQEEAFEAYLHKLSGVVPTSTSKDVASPDKSARIQQIKSLIEQKNLQIVTPTSIQIPLSFKEGEISYYTQSDLDATSQLTSKFVDDFVMPRSKRVLMWQDGDVLNIGTIITVDNVSELHYISIGVGK
;
A
#
# COMPACT_ATOMS: atom_id res chain seq x y z
N TYR A 1 -11.66 21.95 25.44
CA TYR A 1 -12.47 21.04 24.62
C TYR A 1 -11.61 20.02 23.91
N PHE A 2 -10.52 20.47 23.27
CA PHE A 2 -9.67 19.57 22.51
C PHE A 2 -8.87 18.64 23.41
N LEU A 3 -8.83 17.37 23.04
CA LEU A 3 -8.04 16.35 23.69
C LEU A 3 -6.66 16.31 23.04
N TYR A 4 -5.61 16.49 23.86
CA TYR A 4 -4.21 16.39 23.41
C TYR A 4 -3.51 15.16 23.99
N ASN A 5 -4.15 14.48 24.94
CA ASN A 5 -3.78 13.16 25.41
C ASN A 5 -5.01 12.28 25.35
N MET A 6 -4.89 11.16 24.63
CA MET A 6 -5.93 10.17 24.42
C MET A 6 -5.41 8.82 24.89
N PHE A 7 -6.02 8.26 25.92
CA PHE A 7 -5.69 6.93 26.44
C PHE A 7 -4.21 6.77 26.84
N GLY A 8 -3.58 7.83 27.37
CA GLY A 8 -2.19 7.83 27.79
C GLY A 8 -1.18 8.11 26.67
N GLN A 9 -1.65 8.27 25.43
CA GLN A 9 -0.83 8.69 24.29
C GLN A 9 -1.10 10.15 23.94
N ASN A 10 -0.05 10.90 23.63
CA ASN A 10 -0.20 12.26 23.12
C ASN A 10 -0.69 12.19 21.68
N VAL A 11 -1.59 13.10 21.33
CA VAL A 11 -2.06 13.23 19.96
C VAL A 11 -0.93 13.70 19.06
N ASP A 12 -0.72 13.01 17.94
CA ASP A 12 0.36 13.32 17.01
C ASP A 12 0.18 14.69 16.34
N PHE A 13 1.24 15.49 16.38
CA PHE A 13 1.36 16.78 15.71
C PHE A 13 2.46 16.66 14.66
N TYR A 14 2.13 16.92 13.40
CA TYR A 14 3.08 16.72 12.30
C TYR A 14 3.35 18.02 11.54
N PRO A 15 4.58 18.19 10.99
CA PRO A 15 4.93 19.38 10.24
C PRO A 15 4.29 19.35 8.84
N VAL A 16 3.84 20.52 8.39
CA VAL A 16 3.32 20.77 7.03
C VAL A 16 3.92 22.07 6.49
N THR A 17 3.97 22.25 5.17
CA THR A 17 4.59 23.43 4.55
C THR A 17 3.82 23.95 3.35
N ASP A 18 3.79 25.27 3.19
CA ASP A 18 3.31 25.95 1.99
C ASP A 18 4.43 26.19 0.95
N GLY A 19 5.61 25.61 1.18
CA GLY A 19 6.84 25.82 0.38
C GLY A 19 7.66 27.05 0.77
N LYS A 20 7.17 27.89 1.70
CA LYS A 20 7.88 29.07 2.22
C LYS A 20 8.07 29.01 3.74
N LYS A 21 7.05 28.54 4.45
CA LYS A 21 7.01 28.39 5.91
C LYS A 21 6.66 26.96 6.27
N THR A 22 7.04 26.58 7.49
CA THR A 22 6.65 25.33 8.12
C THR A 22 5.68 25.62 9.26
N TYR A 23 4.71 24.74 9.43
CA TYR A 23 3.68 24.82 10.44
C TYR A 23 3.53 23.47 11.13
N TRP A 24 3.10 23.46 12.38
CA TRP A 24 2.59 22.26 13.03
C TRP A 24 1.09 22.15 12.76
N LEU A 25 0.67 21.04 12.16
CA LEU A 25 -0.74 20.72 11.99
C LEU A 25 -1.20 19.87 13.19
N ILE A 26 -2.15 20.41 13.94
CA ILE A 26 -2.67 19.81 15.17
C ILE A 26 -4.14 19.46 14.96
N PRO A 27 -4.56 18.19 15.09
CA PRO A 27 -5.96 17.85 14.93
C PRO A 27 -6.78 18.33 16.12
N LEU A 28 -7.97 18.88 15.83
CA LEU A 28 -8.92 19.34 16.84
C LEU A 28 -9.92 18.22 17.14
N ILE A 29 -9.56 17.36 18.09
CA ILE A 29 -10.42 16.25 18.52
C ILE A 29 -11.21 16.66 19.76
N VAL A 30 -12.54 16.59 19.69
CA VAL A 30 -13.44 16.85 20.82
C VAL A 30 -14.00 15.52 21.32
N GLY A 31 -13.98 15.32 22.64
CA GLY A 31 -14.68 14.22 23.29
C GLY A 31 -15.92 14.71 24.03
N PHE A 32 -17.06 14.08 23.73
CA PHE A 32 -18.30 14.30 24.46
C PHE A 32 -18.48 13.21 25.51
N ASP A 33 -18.76 13.62 26.73
CA ASP A 33 -19.07 12.69 27.81
C ASP A 33 -20.39 11.96 27.52
N THR A 34 -20.34 10.65 27.69
CA THR A 34 -21.44 9.72 27.44
C THR A 34 -21.96 9.09 28.72
N HIS A 35 -21.59 9.60 29.91
CA HIS A 35 -22.02 9.04 31.21
C HIS A 35 -23.54 8.86 31.34
N SER A 36 -24.31 9.73 30.68
CA SER A 36 -25.78 9.76 30.73
C SER A 36 -26.42 9.00 29.57
N VAL A 37 -25.62 8.49 28.65
CA VAL A 37 -26.06 7.67 27.53
C VAL A 37 -25.97 6.21 27.98
N PRO A 38 -27.10 5.48 28.07
CA PRO A 38 -27.09 4.08 28.45
C PRO A 38 -26.10 3.27 27.63
N TRP A 39 -25.40 2.34 28.27
CA TRP A 39 -24.46 1.40 27.63
C TRP A 39 -23.24 2.06 26.94
N SER A 40 -23.02 3.36 27.15
CA SER A 40 -21.88 4.12 26.60
C SER A 40 -20.91 4.61 27.68
N MET A 41 -21.19 4.31 28.96
CA MET A 41 -20.38 4.76 30.10
C MET A 41 -18.93 4.30 29.95
N GLY A 42 -17.99 5.24 30.04
CA GLY A 42 -16.56 5.00 29.84
C GLY A 42 -16.07 5.09 28.39
N ASN A 43 -16.98 5.20 27.42
CA ASN A 43 -16.65 5.37 26.00
C ASN A 43 -17.05 6.77 25.52
N PRO A 44 -16.15 7.78 25.60
CA PRO A 44 -16.46 9.12 25.16
C PRO A 44 -16.72 9.14 23.66
N TYR A 45 -17.63 10.00 23.21
CA TYR A 45 -17.91 10.13 21.79
C TYR A 45 -16.93 11.12 21.17
N LEU A 46 -15.98 10.62 20.38
CA LEU A 46 -14.88 11.42 19.85
C LEU A 46 -15.13 11.90 18.42
N ARG A 47 -14.88 13.18 18.14
CA ARG A 47 -15.08 13.80 16.82
C ARG A 47 -13.92 14.71 16.43
N LEU A 48 -13.46 14.59 15.19
CA LEU A 48 -12.55 15.54 14.56
C LEU A 48 -13.36 16.72 14.02
N VAL A 49 -13.10 17.93 14.51
CA VAL A 49 -13.89 19.13 14.17
C VAL A 49 -13.11 20.18 13.38
N GLY A 50 -11.84 19.90 13.09
CA GLY A 50 -10.93 20.84 12.45
C GLY A 50 -9.47 20.49 12.68
N PHE A 51 -8.61 21.42 12.28
CA PHE A 51 -7.20 21.41 12.58
C PHE A 51 -6.78 22.80 13.09
N ALA A 52 -5.74 22.87 13.90
CA ALA A 52 -5.02 24.10 14.18
C ALA A 52 -3.70 24.07 13.42
N LEU A 53 -3.44 25.13 12.67
CA LEU A 53 -2.18 25.37 11.99
C LEU A 53 -1.37 26.35 12.83
N VAL A 54 -0.25 25.90 13.39
CA VAL A 54 0.62 26.70 14.25
C VAL A 54 1.90 27.03 13.50
N ASP A 55 2.13 28.31 13.19
CA ASP A 55 3.37 28.77 12.55
C ASP A 55 4.57 28.45 13.45
N THR A 56 5.56 27.74 12.89
CA THR A 56 6.73 27.28 13.66
C THR A 56 7.63 28.42 14.12
N TYR A 57 7.56 29.60 13.50
CA TYR A 57 8.47 30.72 13.75
C TYR A 57 7.93 31.73 14.77
N ASP A 58 6.64 32.04 14.69
CA ASP A 58 6.01 33.06 15.55
C ASP A 58 4.90 32.52 16.46
N GLY A 59 4.53 31.25 16.31
CA GLY A 59 3.51 30.59 17.13
C GLY A 59 2.07 31.03 16.81
N ASN A 60 1.85 31.80 15.74
CA ASN A 60 0.51 32.21 15.33
C ASN A 60 -0.35 30.98 15.01
N ILE A 61 -1.57 30.96 15.55
CA ILE A 61 -2.51 29.85 15.44
C ILE A 61 -3.65 30.24 14.49
N THR A 62 -3.86 29.41 13.47
CA THR A 62 -5.00 29.51 12.56
C THR A 62 -5.88 28.27 12.72
N LEU A 63 -7.19 28.44 12.96
CA LEU A 63 -8.12 27.31 13.08
C LEU A 63 -8.74 27.00 11.72
N LEU A 64 -8.58 25.77 11.26
CA LEU A 64 -9.07 25.26 9.98
C LEU A 64 -10.32 24.42 10.20
N LYS A 65 -11.40 24.72 9.48
CA LYS A 65 -12.66 23.99 9.63
C LYS A 65 -12.60 22.65 8.90
N TYR A 66 -13.02 21.59 9.60
CA TYR A 66 -13.21 20.26 9.02
C TYR A 66 -14.38 19.53 9.71
N GLY A 67 -14.98 18.56 9.02
CA GLY A 67 -16.07 17.74 9.55
C GLY A 67 -17.44 18.24 9.14
N ASN A 68 -18.30 17.29 8.74
CA ASN A 68 -19.65 17.55 8.25
C ASN A 68 -20.76 17.06 9.21
N ASP A 69 -20.38 16.43 10.32
CA ASP A 69 -21.31 15.92 11.32
C ASP A 69 -21.91 17.05 12.18
N TYR A 70 -22.95 16.71 12.94
CA TYR A 70 -23.67 17.67 13.78
C TYR A 70 -22.78 18.39 14.78
N PHE A 71 -21.83 17.69 15.41
CA PHE A 71 -20.97 18.24 16.45
C PHE A 71 -19.87 19.13 15.85
N ALA A 72 -19.27 18.71 14.73
CA ALA A 72 -18.35 19.56 13.98
C ALA A 72 -19.05 20.87 13.54
N LYS A 73 -20.25 20.77 12.96
CA LYS A 73 -21.05 21.94 12.57
C LYS A 73 -21.43 22.83 13.74
N MET A 74 -21.72 22.25 14.91
CA MET A 74 -22.03 23.01 16.13
C MET A 74 -20.83 23.85 16.57
N ILE A 75 -19.63 23.25 16.65
CA ILE A 75 -18.39 23.96 17.01
C ILE A 75 -18.06 25.05 15.97
N GLN A 76 -18.14 24.72 14.68
CA GLN A 76 -17.87 25.68 13.60
C GLN A 76 -18.83 26.87 13.62
N ARG A 77 -20.13 26.65 13.92
CA ARG A 77 -21.11 27.75 14.06
C ARG A 77 -20.84 28.62 15.28
N GLN A 78 -20.49 28.02 16.40
CA GLN A 78 -20.21 28.74 17.64
C GLN A 78 -18.98 29.66 17.52
N TYR A 79 -17.99 29.26 16.73
CA TYR A 79 -16.72 29.96 16.55
C TYR A 79 -16.48 30.37 15.09
N SER A 80 -17.53 30.73 14.36
CA SER A 80 -17.46 30.96 12.91
C SER A 80 -16.50 32.08 12.50
N ASP A 81 -16.25 33.05 13.39
CA ASP A 81 -15.29 34.15 13.19
C ASP A 81 -13.83 33.74 13.41
N LYS A 82 -13.58 32.55 13.98
CA LYS A 82 -12.24 32.03 14.26
C LYS A 82 -11.78 30.97 13.26
N PHE A 83 -12.72 30.28 12.63
CA PHE A 83 -12.43 29.20 11.68
C PHE A 83 -12.34 29.72 10.25
N VAL A 84 -11.30 29.27 9.52
CA VAL A 84 -11.12 29.51 8.09
C VAL A 84 -11.16 28.18 7.30
N ASP A 85 -11.34 28.28 5.98
CA ASP A 85 -11.23 27.14 5.07
C ASP A 85 -9.81 26.54 5.08
N ILE A 86 -9.73 25.23 4.85
CA ILE A 86 -8.45 24.55 4.64
C ILE A 86 -7.82 25.10 3.36
N PRO A 87 -6.60 25.66 3.40
CA PRO A 87 -5.96 26.19 2.20
C PRO A 87 -5.55 25.07 1.24
N SER A 88 -5.60 25.34 -0.06
CA SER A 88 -5.39 24.32 -1.11
C SER A 88 -4.04 23.60 -1.01
N TRP A 89 -2.97 24.31 -0.64
CA TRP A 89 -1.63 23.74 -0.48
C TRP A 89 -1.54 22.66 0.61
N LEU A 90 -2.48 22.67 1.57
CA LEU A 90 -2.49 21.71 2.67
C LEU A 90 -3.18 20.39 2.27
N THR A 91 -3.92 20.36 1.16
CA THR A 91 -4.77 19.23 0.73
C THR A 91 -4.04 17.90 0.69
N GLU A 92 -2.82 17.89 0.16
CA GLU A 92 -2.00 16.67 -0.02
C GLU A 92 -1.16 16.33 1.23
N GLN A 93 -1.26 17.12 2.28
CA GLN A 93 -0.47 16.96 3.50
C GLN A 93 -1.34 16.61 4.73
N VAL A 94 -2.67 16.60 4.59
CA VAL A 94 -3.56 16.22 5.68
C VAL A 94 -3.61 14.70 5.84
N ARG A 95 -3.60 14.28 7.10
CA ARG A 95 -3.77 12.90 7.52
C ARG A 95 -4.79 12.81 8.64
N TYR A 96 -5.61 11.76 8.61
CA TYR A 96 -6.55 11.47 9.68
C TYR A 96 -5.78 11.14 10.96
N PRO A 97 -6.22 11.60 12.15
CA PRO A 97 -5.47 11.36 13.38
C PRO A 97 -5.40 9.89 13.72
N GLN A 98 -4.19 9.40 14.00
CA GLN A 98 -3.93 8.00 14.34
C GLN A 98 -4.71 7.56 15.57
N GLU A 99 -4.74 8.37 16.62
CA GLU A 99 -5.40 8.06 17.88
C GLU A 99 -6.91 7.92 17.69
N LEU A 100 -7.49 8.78 16.83
CA LEU A 100 -8.91 8.72 16.52
C LEU A 100 -9.23 7.53 15.61
N PHE A 101 -8.33 7.16 14.69
CA PHE A 101 -8.46 5.97 13.86
C PHE A 101 -8.41 4.69 14.71
N THR A 102 -7.41 4.57 15.57
CA THR A 102 -7.24 3.46 16.51
C THR A 102 -8.45 3.33 17.41
N TRP A 103 -8.89 4.42 18.06
CA TRP A 103 -10.05 4.39 18.95
C TRP A 103 -11.34 3.96 18.23
N LYS A 104 -11.61 4.50 17.03
CA LYS A 104 -12.78 4.08 16.24
C LYS A 104 -12.70 2.60 15.86
N THR A 105 -11.51 2.10 15.56
CA THR A 105 -11.27 0.70 15.25
C THR A 105 -11.48 -0.19 16.48
N GLU A 106 -11.06 0.23 17.67
CA GLU A 106 -11.35 -0.48 18.93
C GLU A 106 -12.85 -0.55 19.22
N MET A 107 -13.61 0.50 18.94
CA MET A 107 -15.07 0.45 19.03
C MET A 107 -15.65 -0.54 18.00
N PHE A 108 -15.19 -0.49 16.76
CA PHE A 108 -15.61 -1.42 15.71
C PHE A 108 -15.37 -2.89 16.09
N ASN A 109 -14.23 -3.19 16.73
CA ASN A 109 -13.86 -4.55 17.15
C ASN A 109 -14.92 -5.25 18.02
N ILE A 110 -15.78 -4.49 18.70
CA ILE A 110 -16.85 -5.00 19.57
C ILE A 110 -18.21 -4.77 18.92
N TYR A 111 -18.50 -3.55 18.48
CA TYR A 111 -19.86 -3.12 18.11
C TYR A 111 -20.27 -3.48 16.68
N HIS A 112 -19.39 -4.07 15.87
CA HIS A 112 -19.79 -4.64 14.57
C HIS A 112 -20.67 -5.89 14.72
N VAL A 113 -20.58 -6.59 15.86
CA VAL A 113 -21.38 -7.78 16.15
C VAL A 113 -22.79 -7.35 16.56
N THR A 114 -23.76 -7.63 15.69
CA THR A 114 -25.17 -7.25 15.91
C THR A 114 -26.04 -8.41 16.38
N ASN A 115 -25.60 -9.67 16.19
CA ASN A 115 -26.29 -10.84 16.70
C ASN A 115 -26.10 -10.96 18.22
N THR A 116 -27.20 -11.07 18.97
CA THR A 116 -27.18 -11.09 20.43
C THR A 116 -26.45 -12.30 21.02
N GLU A 117 -26.62 -13.49 20.43
CA GLU A 117 -25.98 -14.71 20.93
C GLU A 117 -24.47 -14.67 20.73
N GLU A 118 -24.02 -14.26 19.53
CA GLU A 118 -22.60 -14.07 19.23
C GLU A 118 -21.96 -12.99 20.10
N PHE A 119 -22.68 -11.89 20.35
CA PHE A 119 -22.20 -10.80 21.20
C PHE A 119 -22.00 -11.27 22.65
N ILE A 120 -22.95 -12.05 23.21
CA ILE A 120 -22.84 -12.62 24.55
C ILE A 120 -21.66 -13.60 24.64
N GLN A 121 -21.45 -14.40 23.60
CA GLN A 121 -20.33 -15.36 23.53
C GLN A 121 -18.97 -14.69 23.31
N ALA A 122 -18.94 -13.44 22.84
CA ALA A 122 -17.74 -12.66 22.54
C ALA A 122 -16.74 -13.38 21.60
N ASN A 123 -17.23 -14.29 20.77
CA ASN A 123 -16.41 -15.15 19.90
C ASN A 123 -16.07 -14.48 18.55
N GLN A 124 -16.87 -13.50 18.11
CA GLN A 124 -16.65 -12.72 16.89
C GLN A 124 -15.97 -11.37 17.14
N PHE A 125 -15.56 -11.07 18.38
CA PHE A 125 -14.84 -9.82 18.64
C PHE A 125 -13.45 -9.84 18.01
N PHE A 126 -13.07 -8.71 17.45
CA PHE A 126 -11.71 -8.49 16.96
C PHE A 126 -10.83 -7.85 18.03
N LYS A 127 -9.54 -7.76 17.72
CA LYS A 127 -8.56 -6.96 18.43
C LYS A 127 -7.50 -6.45 17.45
N ILE A 128 -6.90 -5.32 17.78
CA ILE A 128 -5.64 -4.91 17.15
C ILE A 128 -4.52 -5.76 17.77
N PRO A 129 -3.63 -6.36 16.97
CA PRO A 129 -2.48 -7.12 17.50
C PRO A 129 -1.62 -6.28 18.44
N ASP A 130 -1.06 -6.93 19.46
CA ASP A 130 -0.20 -6.24 20.43
C ASP A 130 1.00 -5.59 19.74
N LYS A 131 1.31 -4.35 20.10
CA LYS A 131 2.42 -3.55 19.54
C LYS A 131 2.27 -3.19 18.06
N LEU A 132 1.11 -3.43 17.45
CA LEU A 132 0.79 -2.88 16.13
C LEU A 132 0.22 -1.48 16.28
N GLU A 133 0.86 -0.51 15.64
CA GLU A 133 0.35 0.84 15.49
C GLU A 133 -0.21 1.04 14.07
N ALA A 134 -1.07 2.05 13.92
CA ALA A 134 -1.56 2.40 12.58
C ALA A 134 -0.41 2.97 11.77
N TYR A 135 -0.29 2.54 10.52
CA TYR A 135 0.67 3.08 9.58
C TYR A 135 -0.05 3.60 8.35
N TYR A 136 0.62 4.50 7.62
CA TYR A 136 0.03 5.22 6.50
C TYR A 136 0.84 4.98 5.23
N ILE A 137 0.14 4.59 4.17
CA ILE A 137 0.72 4.14 2.92
C ILE A 137 -0.08 4.62 1.72
N GLU A 138 0.60 4.71 0.59
CA GLU A 138 -0.06 4.81 -0.72
C GLU A 138 -0.43 3.41 -1.19
N ALA A 139 -1.73 3.11 -1.27
CA ALA A 139 -2.19 1.79 -1.67
C ALA A 139 -3.49 1.85 -2.49
N LYS A 140 -3.73 0.79 -3.26
CA LYS A 140 -4.97 0.57 -4.02
C LYS A 140 -5.61 -0.75 -3.57
N PRO A 141 -6.31 -0.80 -2.42
CA PRO A 141 -7.01 -1.99 -1.99
C PRO A 141 -8.22 -2.28 -2.91
N PRO A 142 -8.78 -3.50 -2.88
CA PRO A 142 -9.91 -3.87 -3.73
C PRO A 142 -11.09 -2.89 -3.62
N GLY A 143 -11.69 -2.51 -4.74
CA GLY A 143 -12.81 -1.54 -4.75
C GLY A 143 -12.40 -0.07 -4.87
N PHE A 144 -11.10 0.23 -4.88
CA PHE A 144 -10.58 1.55 -5.27
C PHE A 144 -10.16 1.55 -6.74
N ASP A 145 -10.47 2.65 -7.44
CA ASP A 145 -10.11 2.80 -8.86
C ASP A 145 -8.66 3.28 -9.06
N GLN A 146 -8.12 3.99 -8.07
CA GLN A 146 -6.78 4.59 -8.08
C GLN A 146 -6.09 4.41 -6.73
N THR A 147 -4.76 4.56 -6.71
CA THR A 147 -3.97 4.61 -5.49
C THR A 147 -4.43 5.77 -4.61
N LYS A 148 -4.50 5.52 -3.30
CA LYS A 148 -4.93 6.46 -2.28
C LYS A 148 -3.95 6.49 -1.12
N PHE A 149 -3.86 7.63 -0.45
CA PHE A 149 -3.18 7.75 0.83
C PHE A 149 -4.08 7.22 1.95
N LEU A 150 -3.74 6.06 2.51
CA LEU A 150 -4.57 5.32 3.45
C LEU A 150 -3.83 5.07 4.77
N GLY A 151 -4.53 5.16 5.89
CA GLY A 151 -4.11 4.55 7.15
C GLY A 151 -4.60 3.11 7.23
N LEU A 152 -3.82 2.19 7.78
CA LEU A 152 -4.15 0.76 7.85
C LEU A 152 -3.89 0.21 9.26
N LEU A 153 -4.82 -0.62 9.74
CA LEU A 153 -4.73 -1.40 10.97
C LEU A 153 -5.19 -2.84 10.73
N SER A 154 -4.30 -3.80 10.94
CA SER A 154 -4.66 -5.23 10.84
C SER A 154 -5.43 -5.69 12.07
N LEU A 155 -6.39 -6.59 11.88
CA LEU A 155 -7.28 -7.09 12.94
C LEU A 155 -7.25 -8.62 13.03
N GLU A 156 -7.21 -9.12 14.26
CA GLU A 156 -7.26 -10.54 14.60
C GLU A 156 -8.50 -10.87 15.42
N LEU A 157 -8.97 -12.12 15.37
CA LEU A 157 -10.02 -12.61 16.27
C LEU A 157 -9.49 -12.63 17.70
N LYS A 158 -10.24 -12.03 18.63
CA LYS A 158 -9.84 -11.90 20.03
C LYS A 158 -9.61 -13.23 20.73
N VAL A 159 -10.40 -14.25 20.38
CA VAL A 159 -10.37 -15.59 20.99
C VAL A 159 -9.44 -16.56 20.26
N SER A 160 -8.88 -16.17 19.11
CA SER A 160 -8.03 -17.05 18.29
C SER A 160 -6.61 -17.18 18.86
N GLN A 161 -6.18 -18.41 19.13
CA GLN A 161 -4.78 -18.73 19.46
C GLN A 161 -3.86 -18.63 18.23
N GLY A 162 -4.41 -18.77 17.02
CA GLY A 162 -3.65 -18.93 15.78
C GLY A 162 -3.09 -17.64 15.19
N ARG A 163 -3.42 -16.46 15.74
CA ARG A 163 -2.97 -15.13 15.25
C ARG A 163 -3.18 -14.90 13.74
N ASN A 164 -4.22 -15.54 13.18
CA ASN A 164 -4.63 -15.31 11.79
C ASN A 164 -5.38 -13.98 11.69
N LEU A 165 -5.19 -13.29 10.56
CA LEU A 165 -5.97 -12.09 10.28
C LEU A 165 -7.41 -12.43 10.01
N SER A 166 -8.27 -11.64 10.64
CA SER A 166 -9.69 -11.57 10.31
C SER A 166 -9.94 -10.54 9.23
N GLY A 167 -9.02 -9.59 9.07
CA GLY A 167 -9.10 -8.52 8.11
C GLY A 167 -8.16 -7.38 8.45
N TYR A 168 -8.35 -6.26 7.77
CA TYR A 168 -7.73 -5.00 8.13
C TYR A 168 -8.72 -3.86 7.95
N MET A 169 -8.65 -2.89 8.84
CA MET A 169 -9.35 -1.63 8.73
C MET A 169 -8.46 -0.65 7.95
N ILE A 170 -9.05 0.09 7.01
CA ILE A 170 -8.41 1.26 6.40
C ILE A 170 -9.12 2.55 6.80
N VAL A 171 -8.41 3.67 6.69
CA VAL A 171 -8.98 5.03 6.73
C VAL A 171 -8.41 5.87 5.60
N GLU A 172 -9.28 6.57 4.87
CA GLU A 172 -8.87 7.48 3.81
C GLU A 172 -8.35 8.81 4.38
N ASN A 173 -7.32 9.40 3.76
CA ASN A 173 -6.70 10.65 4.19
C ASN A 173 -6.91 11.84 3.25
N ASP A 174 -7.40 11.61 2.02
CA ASP A 174 -7.74 12.69 1.09
C ASP A 174 -8.85 13.57 1.68
N LEU A 175 -8.71 14.90 1.66
CA LEU A 175 -9.69 15.82 2.29
C LEU A 175 -11.17 15.53 2.00
N PRO A 176 -11.60 15.19 0.76
CA PRO A 176 -13.00 14.89 0.47
C PRO A 176 -13.53 13.63 1.17
N THR A 177 -12.67 12.66 1.44
CA THR A 177 -13.01 11.35 2.05
C THR A 177 -12.33 11.15 3.40
N LEU A 178 -11.71 12.19 3.96
CA LEU A 178 -10.87 12.10 5.15
C LEU A 178 -11.62 11.51 6.34
N GLY A 179 -11.13 10.39 6.85
CA GLY A 179 -11.76 9.67 7.96
C GLY A 179 -12.84 8.66 7.56
N ASN A 180 -13.09 8.47 6.27
CA ASN A 180 -13.89 7.34 5.78
C ASN A 180 -13.14 6.04 6.08
N MET A 181 -13.79 5.15 6.82
CA MET A 181 -13.22 3.87 7.25
C MET A 181 -13.90 2.72 6.54
N GLN A 182 -13.12 1.72 6.13
CA GLN A 182 -13.62 0.51 5.48
C GLN A 182 -12.91 -0.72 6.07
N PHE A 183 -13.68 -1.76 6.40
CA PHE A 183 -13.13 -3.02 6.89
C PHE A 183 -13.08 -4.05 5.77
N TYR A 184 -11.89 -4.55 5.47
CA TYR A 184 -11.65 -5.63 4.52
C TYR A 184 -11.58 -6.94 5.27
N GLN A 185 -12.66 -7.71 5.21
CA GLN A 185 -12.76 -8.99 5.89
C GLN A 185 -12.14 -10.12 5.05
N VAL A 186 -11.35 -10.97 5.70
CA VAL A 186 -10.89 -12.23 5.11
C VAL A 186 -12.03 -13.25 5.20
N PRO A 187 -12.46 -13.85 4.06
CA PRO A 187 -13.51 -14.86 4.09
C PRO A 187 -13.10 -16.05 4.97
N THR A 188 -13.97 -16.43 5.91
CA THR A 188 -13.74 -17.55 6.84
C THR A 188 -13.58 -18.90 6.13
N ASN A 189 -14.14 -19.03 4.92
CA ASN A 189 -14.07 -20.24 4.10
C ASN A 189 -12.94 -20.21 3.04
N SER A 190 -12.04 -19.22 3.09
CA SER A 190 -10.92 -19.15 2.16
C SER A 190 -9.95 -20.30 2.40
N THR A 191 -9.52 -20.97 1.32
CA THR A 191 -8.45 -21.98 1.37
C THR A 191 -7.11 -21.35 1.75
N THR A 192 -6.92 -20.07 1.43
CA THR A 192 -5.73 -19.28 1.74
C THR A 192 -6.03 -18.36 2.91
N LYS A 193 -5.31 -18.55 4.03
CA LYS A 193 -5.45 -17.69 5.21
C LYS A 193 -4.48 -16.52 5.13
N LEU A 194 -4.91 -15.33 5.52
CA LEU A 194 -4.00 -14.21 5.71
C LEU A 194 -3.41 -14.25 7.12
N ILE A 195 -2.08 -14.26 7.22
CA ILE A 195 -1.36 -14.33 8.50
C ILE A 195 -1.12 -12.93 9.08
N GLY A 196 -1.23 -12.81 10.40
CA GLY A 196 -1.02 -11.54 11.10
C GLY A 196 0.44 -11.11 11.18
N PRO A 197 0.71 -9.83 11.50
CA PRO A 197 2.06 -9.28 11.60
C PRO A 197 2.99 -10.10 12.52
N THR A 198 2.47 -10.67 13.60
CA THR A 198 3.27 -11.51 14.50
C THR A 198 3.70 -12.81 13.84
N ALA A 199 2.79 -13.50 13.14
CA ALA A 199 3.09 -14.76 12.46
C ALA A 199 4.06 -14.56 11.28
N VAL A 200 3.90 -13.45 10.55
CA VAL A 200 4.82 -13.03 9.49
C VAL A 200 6.24 -12.84 10.02
N ARG A 201 6.38 -12.20 11.19
CA ARG A 201 7.69 -12.01 11.82
C ARG A 201 8.31 -13.32 12.27
N GLU A 202 7.51 -14.24 12.81
CA GLU A 202 7.98 -15.59 13.14
C GLU A 202 8.39 -16.38 11.89
N ALA A 203 7.69 -16.21 10.77
CA ALA A 203 8.05 -16.83 9.49
C ALA A 203 9.40 -16.31 8.98
N LEU A 204 9.62 -14.98 9.01
CA LEU A 204 10.91 -14.38 8.67
C LEU A 204 12.03 -14.92 9.55
N GLU A 205 11.85 -14.96 10.87
CA GLU A 205 12.85 -15.47 11.82
C GLU A 205 13.17 -16.96 11.65
N LYS A 206 12.25 -17.74 11.06
CA LYS A 206 12.45 -19.17 10.77
C LYS A 206 13.04 -19.43 9.38
N ASP A 207 13.05 -18.43 8.49
CA ASP A 207 13.62 -18.57 7.15
C ASP A 207 15.13 -18.81 7.24
N THR A 208 15.61 -19.80 6.49
CA THR A 208 17.00 -20.25 6.54
C THR A 208 17.97 -19.21 5.95
N ASP A 209 17.57 -18.55 4.87
CA ASP A 209 18.40 -17.56 4.19
C ASP A 209 18.54 -16.31 5.06
N PHE A 210 17.41 -15.89 5.66
CA PHE A 210 17.40 -14.78 6.61
C PHE A 210 18.22 -15.11 7.86
N SER A 211 18.09 -16.31 8.40
CA SER A 211 18.87 -16.75 9.56
C SER A 211 20.38 -16.66 9.29
N GLN A 212 20.83 -17.08 8.11
CA GLN A 212 22.22 -16.95 7.69
C GLN A 212 22.63 -15.49 7.53
N LEU A 213 21.87 -14.70 6.78
CA LEU A 213 22.15 -13.27 6.56
C LEU A 213 22.21 -12.49 7.88
N LYS A 214 21.30 -12.78 8.81
CA LYS A 214 21.24 -12.14 10.13
C LYS A 214 22.53 -12.33 10.93
N THR A 215 23.26 -13.43 10.76
CA THR A 215 24.58 -13.63 11.39
C THR A 215 25.68 -12.73 10.83
N LEU A 216 25.52 -12.26 9.59
CA LEU A 216 26.46 -11.37 8.92
C LEU A 216 26.21 -9.90 9.27
N LEU A 217 24.98 -9.56 9.69
CA LEU A 217 24.60 -8.21 10.07
C LEU A 217 25.11 -7.86 11.48
N ARG A 218 25.62 -6.64 11.64
CA ARG A 218 26.09 -6.13 12.93
C ARG A 218 24.90 -5.56 13.71
N ASN A 219 24.52 -6.19 14.83
CA ASN A 219 23.38 -5.78 15.66
C ASN A 219 22.08 -5.58 14.84
N PRO A 220 21.55 -6.64 14.20
CA PRO A 220 20.39 -6.52 13.33
C PRO A 220 19.15 -6.08 14.11
N ARG A 221 18.44 -5.07 13.57
CA ARG A 221 17.14 -4.60 14.07
C ARG A 221 16.10 -4.75 12.97
N ILE A 222 15.16 -5.68 13.16
CA ILE A 222 14.03 -5.84 12.25
C ILE A 222 13.02 -4.72 12.53
N GLY A 223 12.70 -3.96 11.49
CA GLY A 223 11.73 -2.87 11.51
C GLY A 223 10.27 -3.34 11.51
N ASP A 224 9.39 -2.45 11.08
CA ASP A 224 7.95 -2.66 11.05
C ASP A 224 7.51 -3.51 9.84
N ASN A 225 6.34 -4.13 9.96
CA ASN A 225 5.81 -5.03 8.95
C ASN A 225 4.69 -4.30 8.17
N ILE A 226 5.01 -3.77 6.99
CA ILE A 226 4.06 -2.99 6.20
C ILE A 226 3.38 -3.89 5.18
N LEU A 227 2.06 -4.01 5.25
CA LEU A 227 1.27 -4.81 4.32
C LEU A 227 0.98 -4.03 3.04
N TYR A 228 1.32 -4.61 1.89
CA TYR A 228 0.94 -4.13 0.57
C TYR A 228 0.28 -5.23 -0.24
N ARG A 229 -0.63 -4.83 -1.12
CA ARG A 229 -1.11 -5.66 -2.23
C ARG A 229 -0.36 -5.25 -3.49
N VAL A 230 0.48 -6.13 -4.02
CA VAL A 230 1.22 -5.91 -5.27
C VAL A 230 0.73 -6.93 -6.31
N GLY A 231 0.05 -6.45 -7.36
CA GLY A 231 -0.71 -7.32 -8.25
C GLY A 231 -1.77 -8.11 -7.46
N ASP A 232 -1.72 -9.44 -7.54
CA ASP A 232 -2.60 -10.33 -6.81
C ASP A 232 -2.01 -10.84 -5.47
N HIS A 233 -0.85 -10.33 -5.06
CA HIS A 233 -0.12 -10.82 -3.89
C HIS A 233 -0.22 -9.87 -2.70
N ASP A 234 -0.78 -10.36 -1.58
CA ASP A 234 -0.63 -9.71 -0.28
C ASP A 234 0.75 -10.04 0.30
N VAL A 235 1.59 -9.02 0.48
CA VAL A 235 2.98 -9.18 0.92
C VAL A 235 3.32 -8.15 1.99
N TYR A 236 4.00 -8.62 3.03
CA TYR A 236 4.62 -7.78 4.04
C TYR A 236 6.03 -7.41 3.64
N PHE A 237 6.33 -6.12 3.59
CA PHE A 237 7.69 -5.61 3.46
C PHE A 237 8.24 -5.25 4.83
N ILE A 238 9.40 -5.82 5.16
CA ILE A 238 10.04 -5.72 6.48
C ILE A 238 11.49 -5.27 6.28
N PRO A 239 11.82 -4.00 6.56
CA PRO A 239 13.20 -3.55 6.50
C PRO A 239 13.99 -4.12 7.69
N VAL A 240 15.21 -4.57 7.43
CA VAL A 240 16.13 -5.05 8.46
C VAL A 240 17.34 -4.14 8.49
N TYR A 241 17.50 -3.44 9.61
CA TYR A 241 18.58 -2.49 9.81
C TYR A 241 19.78 -3.16 10.46
N THR A 242 20.98 -2.63 10.21
CA THR A 242 22.25 -3.05 10.82
C THR A 242 23.00 -1.82 11.31
N ALA A 243 23.78 -1.94 12.38
CA ALA A 243 24.69 -0.89 12.81
C ALA A 243 25.81 -0.72 11.78
N GLY A 244 26.16 0.53 11.44
CA GLY A 244 27.30 0.82 10.57
C GLY A 244 28.64 0.36 11.19
N SER A 245 29.73 0.36 10.41
CA SER A 245 31.07 -0.11 10.80
C SER A 245 31.85 0.85 11.73
N GLY A 246 31.32 2.02 12.06
CA GLY A 246 31.95 3.02 12.95
C GLY A 246 31.28 3.14 14.34
N GLU A 247 31.84 3.98 15.22
CA GLU A 247 31.29 4.37 16.54
C GLU A 247 30.02 5.26 16.45
N GLY A 248 29.33 5.25 15.31
CA GLY A 248 28.15 6.07 15.06
C GLY A 248 26.83 5.36 15.34
N VAL A 249 25.81 6.13 15.74
CA VAL A 249 24.42 5.70 16.00
C VAL A 249 23.62 5.47 14.70
N VAL A 250 24.27 5.54 13.53
CA VAL A 250 23.59 5.49 12.23
C VAL A 250 23.26 4.05 11.87
N ALA A 251 21.97 3.72 11.88
CA ALA A 251 21.45 2.47 11.35
C ALA A 251 21.47 2.50 9.82
N GLN A 252 22.02 1.47 9.19
CA GLN A 252 21.99 1.26 7.74
C GLN A 252 20.94 0.22 7.41
N LEU A 253 20.36 0.28 6.22
CA LEU A 253 19.51 -0.78 5.71
C LEU A 253 20.40 -1.97 5.33
N GLY A 254 20.22 -3.11 6.00
CA GLY A 254 20.95 -4.34 5.71
C GLY A 254 20.28 -5.18 4.63
N THR A 255 18.94 -5.27 4.67
CA THR A 255 18.12 -5.94 3.65
C THR A 255 16.65 -5.54 3.83
N ILE A 256 15.81 -5.85 2.84
CA ILE A 256 14.36 -5.85 2.93
C ILE A 256 13.90 -7.29 2.74
N ALA A 257 13.00 -7.75 3.62
CA ALA A 257 12.30 -9.00 3.45
C ALA A 257 10.89 -8.76 2.90
N ALA A 258 10.52 -9.52 1.87
CA ALA A 258 9.16 -9.63 1.35
C ALA A 258 8.59 -10.98 1.79
N VAL A 259 7.59 -10.96 2.68
CA VAL A 259 6.98 -12.17 3.24
C VAL A 259 5.54 -12.28 2.77
N GLY A 260 5.18 -13.38 2.13
CA GLY A 260 3.80 -13.63 1.71
C GLY A 260 2.83 -13.63 2.89
N ALA A 261 1.75 -12.84 2.79
CA ALA A 261 0.70 -12.84 3.81
C ALA A 261 -0.27 -14.03 3.62
N ALA A 262 -0.34 -14.61 2.43
CA ALA A 262 -1.08 -15.81 2.13
C ALA A 262 -0.35 -17.06 2.68
N PHE A 263 -1.06 -17.87 3.48
CA PHE A 263 -0.56 -19.14 3.98
C PHE A 263 -1.44 -20.30 3.49
N ASP A 264 -0.81 -21.23 2.77
CA ASP A 264 -1.38 -22.48 2.24
C ASP A 264 -0.69 -23.74 2.80
N GLY A 265 0.28 -23.57 3.69
CA GLY A 265 1.06 -24.64 4.31
C GLY A 265 2.55 -24.31 4.40
N GLU A 266 3.04 -23.44 3.52
CA GLU A 266 4.42 -22.97 3.50
C GLU A 266 4.52 -21.44 3.65
N TYR A 267 5.69 -20.96 4.07
CA TYR A 267 5.99 -19.54 4.11
C TYR A 267 7.04 -19.22 3.04
N TYR A 268 6.76 -18.20 2.23
CA TYR A 268 7.68 -17.73 1.22
C TYR A 268 8.25 -16.37 1.65
N VAL A 269 9.59 -16.29 1.73
CA VAL A 269 10.34 -15.11 2.16
C VAL A 269 11.37 -14.75 1.11
N GLY A 270 11.18 -13.63 0.42
CA GLY A 270 12.18 -13.05 -0.47
C GLY A 270 13.05 -12.05 0.30
N LEU A 271 14.35 -12.00 -0.01
CA LEU A 271 15.30 -11.03 0.54
C LEU A 271 15.91 -10.23 -0.60
N GLY A 272 16.07 -8.92 -0.41
CA GLY A 272 16.68 -8.03 -1.41
C GLY A 272 17.28 -6.78 -0.78
N ASN A 273 18.04 -6.00 -1.56
CA ASN A 273 18.51 -4.70 -1.13
C ASN A 273 17.47 -3.61 -1.36
N THR A 274 16.53 -3.86 -2.27
CA THR A 274 15.34 -3.02 -2.52
C THR A 274 14.06 -3.81 -2.33
N GLN A 275 12.93 -3.11 -2.24
CA GLN A 275 11.59 -3.70 -2.15
C GLN A 275 11.30 -4.56 -3.39
N GLU A 276 11.70 -4.08 -4.57
CA GLU A 276 11.52 -4.80 -5.84
C GLU A 276 12.32 -6.09 -5.88
N GLU A 277 13.60 -6.06 -5.50
CA GLU A 277 14.45 -7.26 -5.43
C GLU A 277 13.90 -8.29 -4.43
N ALA A 278 13.44 -7.81 -3.26
CA ALA A 278 12.86 -8.68 -2.26
C ALA A 278 11.57 -9.34 -2.77
N PHE A 279 10.71 -8.57 -3.45
CA PHE A 279 9.47 -9.07 -4.03
C PHE A 279 9.72 -10.07 -5.17
N GLU A 280 10.69 -9.81 -6.05
CA GLU A 280 11.11 -10.73 -7.10
C GLU A 280 11.63 -12.06 -6.50
N ALA A 281 12.50 -11.98 -5.48
CA ALA A 281 12.98 -13.15 -4.76
C ALA A 281 11.84 -13.95 -4.09
N TYR A 282 10.82 -13.26 -3.57
CA TYR A 282 9.62 -13.89 -3.03
C TYR A 282 8.85 -14.66 -4.11
N LEU A 283 8.64 -14.07 -5.29
CA LEU A 283 7.97 -14.71 -6.42
C LEU A 283 8.74 -15.92 -6.95
N HIS A 284 10.08 -15.88 -6.94
CA HIS A 284 10.91 -17.04 -7.29
C HIS A 284 10.68 -18.22 -6.35
N LYS A 285 10.64 -17.98 -5.03
CA LYS A 285 10.34 -19.03 -4.06
C LYS A 285 8.91 -19.55 -4.20
N LEU A 286 7.94 -18.66 -4.40
CA LEU A 286 6.52 -19.00 -4.58
C LEU A 286 6.29 -19.89 -5.82
N SER A 287 7.02 -19.64 -6.91
CA SER A 287 6.94 -20.44 -8.15
C SER A 287 7.65 -21.80 -8.07
N GLY A 288 8.28 -22.14 -6.93
CA GLY A 288 9.03 -23.38 -6.75
C GLY A 288 10.39 -23.39 -7.44
N VAL A 289 10.87 -22.23 -7.92
CA VAL A 289 12.22 -22.09 -8.49
C VAL A 289 13.18 -21.84 -7.35
N VAL A 290 13.79 -22.91 -6.82
CA VAL A 290 14.88 -22.79 -5.83
C VAL A 290 16.10 -22.16 -6.52
N PRO A 291 16.62 -21.01 -6.06
CA PRO A 291 17.90 -20.53 -6.53
C PRO A 291 18.98 -21.40 -5.88
N THR A 292 19.39 -22.46 -6.59
CA THR A 292 20.56 -23.24 -6.18
C THR A 292 21.77 -22.32 -6.22
N SER A 293 22.44 -22.19 -5.08
CA SER A 293 23.68 -21.44 -4.93
C SER A 293 24.70 -21.95 -5.95
N THR A 294 25.29 -21.02 -6.72
CA THR A 294 26.46 -21.21 -7.59
C THR A 294 26.33 -22.25 -8.72
N SER A 295 25.57 -21.90 -9.76
CA SER A 295 26.06 -22.05 -11.13
C SER A 295 25.34 -21.02 -12.01
N LYS A 296 26.12 -20.25 -12.79
CA LYS A 296 25.58 -19.59 -13.97
C LYS A 296 24.95 -20.68 -14.85
N ASP A 297 23.80 -20.36 -15.45
CA ASP A 297 23.00 -21.23 -16.34
C ASP A 297 22.11 -22.21 -15.53
N VAL A 298 20.90 -21.84 -15.10
CA VAL A 298 19.72 -21.57 -15.93
C VAL A 298 18.92 -20.42 -15.28
N ALA A 299 19.03 -19.23 -15.86
CA ALA A 299 18.35 -18.04 -15.36
C ALA A 299 16.87 -18.03 -15.81
N SER A 300 15.96 -17.60 -14.91
CA SER A 300 14.80 -16.84 -15.37
C SER A 300 15.35 -15.75 -16.30
N PRO A 301 14.75 -15.55 -17.48
CA PRO A 301 15.30 -14.63 -18.45
C PRO A 301 15.55 -13.29 -17.76
N ASP A 302 16.80 -12.81 -17.79
CA ASP A 302 17.09 -11.43 -17.38
C ASP A 302 16.26 -10.46 -18.24
N LYS A 303 16.20 -9.17 -17.88
CA LYS A 303 15.45 -8.17 -18.66
C LYS A 303 15.71 -8.26 -20.16
N SER A 304 16.95 -8.53 -20.57
CA SER A 304 17.33 -8.67 -21.97
C SER A 304 16.70 -9.91 -22.61
N ALA A 305 16.69 -11.03 -21.91
CA ALA A 305 16.06 -12.26 -22.36
C ALA A 305 14.53 -12.17 -22.37
N ARG A 306 13.90 -11.47 -21.42
CA ARG A 306 12.44 -11.19 -21.42
C ARG A 306 12.05 -10.35 -22.64
N ILE A 307 12.81 -9.27 -22.89
CA ILE A 307 12.65 -8.45 -24.09
C ILE A 307 12.86 -9.29 -25.36
N GLN A 308 13.83 -10.21 -25.37
CA GLN A 308 14.09 -11.07 -26.51
C GLN A 308 12.95 -12.05 -26.77
N GLN A 309 12.35 -12.64 -25.73
CA GLN A 309 11.17 -13.49 -25.87
C GLN A 309 9.98 -12.72 -26.45
N ILE A 310 9.71 -11.51 -25.96
CA ILE A 310 8.68 -10.63 -26.50
C ILE A 310 8.94 -10.31 -27.99
N LYS A 311 10.19 -9.99 -28.34
CA LYS A 311 10.58 -9.76 -29.75
C LYS A 311 10.30 -11.00 -30.60
N SER A 312 10.69 -12.18 -30.13
CA SER A 312 10.46 -13.44 -30.86
C SER A 312 8.97 -13.71 -31.09
N LEU A 313 8.08 -13.39 -30.15
CA LEU A 313 6.63 -13.52 -30.34
C LEU A 313 6.10 -12.65 -31.50
N ILE A 314 6.65 -11.44 -31.63
CA ILE A 314 6.28 -10.52 -32.71
C ILE A 314 6.87 -10.96 -34.05
N GLU A 315 8.15 -11.38 -34.05
CA GLU A 315 8.84 -11.84 -35.26
C GLU A 315 8.20 -13.10 -35.84
N GLN A 316 7.69 -14.00 -34.99
CA GLN A 316 6.91 -15.18 -35.41
C GLN A 316 5.65 -14.82 -36.21
N LYS A 317 5.10 -13.62 -36.02
CA LYS A 317 3.98 -13.09 -36.81
C LYS A 317 4.41 -12.36 -38.09
N ASN A 318 5.67 -12.48 -38.51
CA ASN A 318 6.24 -11.83 -39.70
C ASN A 318 6.12 -10.29 -39.69
N LEU A 319 6.17 -9.68 -38.52
CA LEU A 319 6.13 -8.22 -38.36
C LEU A 319 7.53 -7.64 -38.22
N GLN A 320 7.74 -6.45 -38.80
CA GLN A 320 8.99 -5.73 -38.67
C GLN A 320 8.97 -4.84 -37.42
N ILE A 321 9.84 -5.15 -36.46
CA ILE A 321 10.05 -4.33 -35.27
C ILE A 321 10.88 -3.11 -35.64
N VAL A 322 10.41 -1.91 -35.29
CA VAL A 322 11.15 -0.66 -35.46
C VAL A 322 11.20 0.10 -34.14
N THR A 323 12.38 0.63 -33.80
CA THR A 323 12.60 1.41 -32.58
C THR A 323 12.69 2.90 -32.93
N PRO A 324 11.62 3.68 -32.71
CA PRO A 324 11.64 5.11 -32.99
C PRO A 324 12.58 5.85 -32.03
N THR A 325 13.27 6.88 -32.53
CA THR A 325 14.10 7.77 -31.69
C THR A 325 13.25 8.73 -30.87
N SER A 326 12.08 9.13 -31.39
CA SER A 326 11.07 9.91 -30.68
C SER A 326 9.68 9.61 -31.26
N ILE A 327 8.65 9.79 -30.45
CA ILE A 327 7.25 9.65 -30.85
C ILE A 327 6.52 10.94 -30.45
N GLN A 328 5.88 11.61 -31.42
CA GLN A 328 5.13 12.85 -31.23
C GLN A 328 3.80 12.71 -31.96
N ILE A 329 2.81 12.10 -31.29
CA ILE A 329 1.47 11.84 -31.84
C ILE A 329 0.47 12.56 -30.94
N PRO A 330 -0.47 13.33 -31.49
CA PRO A 330 -1.38 14.16 -30.69
C PRO A 330 -2.38 13.36 -29.85
N LEU A 331 -2.67 12.11 -30.23
CA LEU A 331 -3.55 11.21 -29.51
C LEU A 331 -2.86 9.87 -29.27
N SER A 332 -2.91 9.37 -28.04
CA SER A 332 -2.38 8.06 -27.68
C SER A 332 -3.35 7.30 -26.76
N PHE A 333 -3.49 6.01 -27.01
CA PHE A 333 -4.38 5.11 -26.31
C PHE A 333 -3.57 3.90 -25.82
N LYS A 334 -3.59 3.67 -24.51
CA LYS A 334 -3.00 2.47 -23.90
C LYS A 334 -4.06 1.37 -23.91
N GLU A 335 -3.85 0.36 -24.74
CA GLU A 335 -4.80 -0.75 -24.96
C GLU A 335 -4.66 -1.88 -23.94
N GLY A 336 -3.57 -1.88 -23.17
CA GLY A 336 -3.32 -2.88 -22.16
C GLY A 336 -2.01 -2.68 -21.43
N GLU A 337 -1.93 -3.29 -20.25
CA GLU A 337 -0.77 -3.24 -19.38
C GLU A 337 -0.61 -4.58 -18.66
N ILE A 338 0.62 -5.08 -18.60
CA ILE A 338 0.95 -6.31 -17.87
C ILE A 338 2.38 -6.25 -17.33
N SER A 339 2.69 -7.07 -16.34
CA SER A 339 4.05 -7.29 -15.86
C SER A 339 4.55 -8.67 -16.31
N TYR A 340 5.76 -8.71 -16.85
CA TYR A 340 6.49 -9.93 -17.18
C TYR A 340 7.77 -9.99 -16.34
N TYR A 341 7.71 -10.70 -15.21
CA TYR A 341 8.84 -10.86 -14.30
C TYR A 341 9.30 -12.32 -14.19
N THR A 342 8.37 -13.26 -14.37
CA THR A 342 8.60 -14.69 -14.20
C THR A 342 8.16 -15.47 -15.43
N GLN A 343 8.68 -16.68 -15.61
CA GLN A 343 8.29 -17.54 -16.73
C GLN A 343 6.78 -17.88 -16.75
N SER A 344 6.11 -17.90 -15.60
CA SER A 344 4.65 -18.10 -15.51
C SER A 344 3.84 -16.95 -16.12
N ASP A 345 4.40 -15.73 -16.16
CA ASP A 345 3.72 -14.58 -16.78
C ASP A 345 3.77 -14.65 -18.32
N LEU A 346 4.57 -15.55 -18.90
CA LEU A 346 4.77 -15.63 -20.34
C LEU A 346 3.46 -15.89 -21.07
N ASP A 347 2.59 -16.77 -20.56
CA ASP A 347 1.36 -17.12 -21.25
C ASP A 347 0.41 -15.91 -21.32
N ALA A 348 0.22 -15.21 -20.21
CA ALA A 348 -0.60 -14.00 -20.15
C ALA A 348 0.01 -12.86 -20.99
N THR A 349 1.33 -12.69 -20.93
CA THR A 349 2.06 -11.70 -21.73
C THR A 349 1.96 -11.99 -23.23
N SER A 350 2.06 -13.27 -23.60
CA SER A 350 1.92 -13.73 -24.99
C SER A 350 0.50 -13.54 -25.50
N GLN A 351 -0.51 -13.79 -24.66
CA GLN A 351 -1.91 -13.55 -24.99
C GLN A 351 -2.20 -12.06 -25.21
N LEU A 352 -1.77 -11.18 -24.29
CA LEU A 352 -1.95 -9.73 -24.43
C LEU A 352 -1.23 -9.21 -25.68
N THR A 353 0.03 -9.60 -25.87
CA THR A 353 0.85 -9.18 -27.01
C THR A 353 0.23 -9.65 -28.32
N SER A 354 -0.20 -10.92 -28.39
CA SER A 354 -0.83 -11.47 -29.59
C SER A 354 -2.15 -10.80 -29.89
N LYS A 355 -3.01 -10.60 -28.89
CA LYS A 355 -4.29 -9.91 -29.05
C LYS A 355 -4.10 -8.48 -29.57
N PHE A 356 -3.18 -7.73 -28.98
CA PHE A 356 -2.87 -6.37 -29.45
C PHE A 356 -2.39 -6.37 -30.91
N VAL A 357 -1.48 -7.29 -31.24
CA VAL A 357 -0.96 -7.42 -32.61
C VAL A 357 -2.08 -7.77 -33.61
N ASP A 358 -2.97 -8.69 -33.24
CA ASP A 358 -4.06 -9.17 -34.08
C ASP A 358 -5.13 -8.09 -34.30
N ASP A 359 -5.48 -7.34 -33.26
CA ASP A 359 -6.56 -6.34 -33.30
C ASP A 359 -6.11 -4.98 -33.91
N PHE A 360 -4.90 -4.52 -33.55
CA PHE A 360 -4.43 -3.18 -33.87
C PHE A 360 -3.38 -3.15 -34.97
N VAL A 361 -2.43 -4.08 -34.99
CA VAL A 361 -1.26 -4.01 -35.88
C VAL A 361 -1.53 -4.66 -37.24
N MET A 362 -1.76 -5.96 -37.30
CA MET A 362 -1.86 -6.72 -38.55
C MET A 362 -2.94 -6.24 -39.53
N PRO A 363 -4.11 -5.74 -39.09
CA PRO A 363 -5.12 -5.25 -40.03
C PRO A 363 -4.68 -4.00 -40.80
N ARG A 364 -3.65 -3.28 -40.34
CA ARG A 364 -3.31 -1.93 -40.82
C ARG A 364 -1.83 -1.73 -41.15
N SER A 365 -0.93 -2.51 -40.55
CA SER A 365 0.51 -2.31 -40.65
C SER A 365 1.28 -3.64 -40.61
N LYS A 366 2.42 -3.68 -41.30
CA LYS A 366 3.43 -4.75 -41.17
C LYS A 366 4.57 -4.37 -40.23
N ARG A 367 4.49 -3.21 -39.61
CA ARG A 367 5.50 -2.64 -38.72
C ARG A 367 4.91 -2.43 -37.35
N VAL A 368 5.68 -2.76 -36.33
CA VAL A 368 5.36 -2.47 -34.94
C VAL A 368 6.43 -1.56 -34.34
N LEU A 369 5.99 -0.52 -33.65
CA LEU A 369 6.87 0.37 -32.90
C LEU A 369 7.19 -0.29 -31.57
N MET A 370 8.45 -0.26 -31.17
CA MET A 370 8.87 -0.75 -29.86
C MET A 370 9.86 0.23 -29.25
N TRP A 371 9.54 0.75 -28.07
CA TRP A 371 10.38 1.69 -27.33
C TRP A 371 10.35 1.34 -25.85
N GLN A 372 11.35 1.79 -25.11
CA GLN A 372 11.49 1.49 -23.69
C GLN A 372 11.49 2.79 -22.88
N ASP A 373 10.77 2.77 -21.76
CA ASP A 373 10.76 3.83 -20.76
C ASP A 373 11.09 3.21 -19.40
N GLY A 374 12.33 3.39 -18.93
CA GLY A 374 12.84 2.73 -17.72
C GLY A 374 12.77 1.20 -17.77
N ASP A 375 11.91 0.61 -16.93
CA ASP A 375 11.67 -0.83 -16.82
C ASP A 375 10.38 -1.28 -17.55
N VAL A 376 9.80 -0.39 -18.36
CA VAL A 376 8.62 -0.69 -19.17
C VAL A 376 9.00 -0.76 -20.65
N LEU A 377 8.68 -1.90 -21.28
CA LEU A 377 8.72 -2.07 -22.72
C LEU A 377 7.35 -1.73 -23.31
N ASN A 378 7.31 -0.77 -24.22
CA ASN A 378 6.09 -0.40 -24.92
C ASN A 378 6.11 -0.95 -26.35
N ILE A 379 4.96 -1.48 -26.78
CA ILE A 379 4.76 -2.02 -28.13
C ILE A 379 3.53 -1.33 -28.70
N GLY A 380 3.66 -0.69 -29.86
CA GLY A 380 2.60 0.14 -30.41
C GLY A 380 2.53 0.19 -31.92
N THR A 381 1.47 0.81 -32.42
CA THR A 381 1.25 1.11 -33.83
C THR A 381 0.58 2.46 -33.98
N ILE A 382 0.80 3.11 -35.12
CA ILE A 382 0.12 4.36 -35.45
C ILE A 382 -0.96 4.03 -36.48
N ILE A 383 -2.19 4.44 -36.21
CA ILE A 383 -3.32 4.31 -37.12
C ILE A 383 -3.87 5.69 -37.44
N THR A 384 -4.54 5.83 -38.58
CA THR A 384 -5.24 7.06 -38.94
C THR A 384 -6.74 6.79 -38.88
N VAL A 385 -7.43 7.51 -37.99
CA VAL A 385 -8.89 7.47 -37.82
C VAL A 385 -9.39 8.89 -38.05
N ASP A 386 -10.34 9.07 -38.96
CA ASP A 386 -10.93 10.38 -39.30
C ASP A 386 -9.90 11.50 -39.59
N ASN A 387 -8.84 11.16 -40.32
CA ASN A 387 -7.67 12.03 -40.63
C ASN A 387 -6.83 12.46 -39.41
N VAL A 388 -6.99 11.83 -38.26
CA VAL A 388 -6.15 12.03 -37.08
C VAL A 388 -5.26 10.82 -36.87
N SER A 389 -3.97 11.07 -36.63
CA SER A 389 -3.02 10.01 -36.26
C SER A 389 -3.14 9.68 -34.78
N GLU A 390 -3.38 8.41 -34.48
CA GLU A 390 -3.56 7.86 -33.13
C GLU A 390 -2.49 6.80 -32.86
N LEU A 391 -1.83 6.89 -31.70
CA LEU A 391 -0.87 5.88 -31.23
C LEU A 391 -1.60 4.90 -30.30
N HIS A 392 -1.72 3.64 -30.72
CA HIS A 392 -2.23 2.57 -29.87
C HIS A 392 -1.07 1.74 -29.39
N TYR A 393 -1.01 1.42 -28.10
CA TYR A 393 0.10 0.68 -27.53
C TYR A 393 -0.27 -0.13 -26.29
N ILE A 394 0.53 -1.16 -26.01
CA ILE A 394 0.54 -1.87 -24.73
C ILE A 394 1.85 -1.58 -23.99
N SER A 395 1.78 -1.66 -22.66
CA SER A 395 2.94 -1.52 -21.77
C SER A 395 3.22 -2.84 -21.08
N ILE A 396 4.47 -3.29 -21.11
CA ILE A 396 4.93 -4.52 -20.45
C ILE A 396 6.03 -4.16 -19.46
N GLY A 397 5.75 -4.28 -18.17
CA GLY A 397 6.78 -4.12 -17.14
C GLY A 397 7.75 -5.29 -17.19
N VAL A 398 9.00 -5.05 -17.59
CA VAL A 398 10.03 -6.09 -17.80
C VAL A 398 11.07 -6.15 -16.68
N GLY A 399 10.91 -5.36 -15.61
CA GLY A 399 11.81 -5.37 -14.44
C GLY A 399 13.23 -4.91 -14.78
N LYS A 400 14.16 -5.08 -13.84
CA LYS A 400 15.59 -4.79 -14.04
C LYS A 400 16.33 -5.92 -14.73
#